data_AF-A0A917MC55-F1
#
_entry.id   AF-A0A917MC55-F1
#
_cell.length_a   1.000
_cell.length_b   1.000
_cell.length_c   1.000
_cell.angle_alpha   90.00
_cell.angle_beta   90.00
_cell.angle_gamma   90.00
#
_symmetry.space_group_name_H-M   'P 1'
#
loop_
_entity.id
_entity.type
_entity.pdbx_description
1 polymer ?
#
loop_
_entity_poly.entity_id
_entity_poly.type
_entity_poly.pdbx_seq_one_letter_code
_entity_poly.pdbx_strand_id
1 'polypeptide(L)'
;MLKQLERCEAYLASIDRKLAFIAERFPLEKLDQVFDMVCQHPPVACNTPEPDPLYDASYAADRIGVVDRTLYRLTGKGKLPIDSYGDKGTRLFRHSDIERCRRYYLGLQP
;
A
#
# COMPACT_ATOMS: atom_id res chain seq x y z
N MET A 1 39.06 -6.52 34.44
CA MET A 1 39.31 -6.37 32.99
C MET A 1 39.30 -7.70 32.23
N LEU A 2 39.92 -8.79 32.72
CA LEU A 2 39.89 -10.11 32.06
C LEU A 2 38.49 -10.63 31.68
N LYS A 3 37.52 -10.59 32.61
CA LYS A 3 36.14 -11.06 32.37
C LYS A 3 35.39 -10.31 31.26
N GLN A 4 35.82 -9.11 30.90
CA GLN A 4 35.19 -8.31 29.84
C GLN A 4 35.74 -8.69 28.47
N LEU A 5 37.04 -9.01 28.40
CA LEU A 5 37.70 -9.57 27.22
C LEU A 5 37.09 -10.94 26.85
N GLU A 6 36.92 -11.84 27.81
CA GLU A 6 36.29 -13.16 27.58
C GLU A 6 34.86 -13.04 27.03
N ARG A 7 34.10 -12.02 27.47
CA ARG A 7 32.75 -11.74 26.96
C ARG A 7 32.78 -11.21 25.52
N CYS A 8 33.74 -10.37 25.18
CA CYS A 8 33.92 -9.87 23.82
C CYS A 8 34.31 -10.99 22.86
N GLU A 9 35.23 -11.87 23.27
CA GLU A 9 35.64 -13.04 22.47
C GLU A 9 34.46 -13.99 22.23
N ALA A 10 33.65 -14.27 23.26
CA ALA A 10 32.45 -15.10 23.10
C ALA A 10 31.40 -14.46 22.18
N TYR A 11 31.27 -13.13 22.19
CA TYR A 11 30.36 -12.41 21.31
C TYR A 11 30.81 -12.46 19.84
N LEU A 12 32.11 -12.26 19.58
CA LEU A 12 32.69 -12.36 18.24
C LEU A 12 32.54 -13.79 17.68
N ALA A 13 32.84 -14.82 18.50
CA ALA A 13 32.64 -16.21 18.11
C ALA A 13 31.16 -16.55 17.80
N SER A 14 30.20 -15.86 18.45
CA SER A 14 28.77 -16.01 18.14
C SER A 14 28.41 -15.36 16.80
N ILE A 15 29.01 -14.23 16.45
CA ILE A 15 28.83 -13.57 15.16
C ILE A 15 29.37 -14.46 14.04
N ASP A 16 30.58 -15.00 14.19
CA ASP A 16 31.20 -15.86 13.18
C ASP A 16 30.34 -17.09 12.87
N ARG A 17 29.75 -17.71 13.90
CA ARG A 17 28.80 -18.83 13.71
C ARG A 17 27.54 -18.42 12.95
N LYS A 18 27.00 -17.23 13.21
CA LYS A 18 25.82 -16.73 12.49
C LYS A 18 26.15 -16.41 11.03
N LEU A 19 27.31 -15.84 10.77
CA LEU A 19 27.78 -15.55 9.42
C LEU A 19 28.04 -16.84 8.63
N ALA A 20 28.64 -17.86 9.25
CA ALA A 20 28.84 -19.17 8.63
C ALA A 20 27.50 -19.83 8.26
N PHE A 21 26.49 -19.77 9.14
CA PHE A 21 25.14 -20.27 8.85
C PHE A 21 24.47 -19.56 7.67
N ILE A 22 24.64 -18.24 7.56
CA ILE A 22 24.12 -17.46 6.44
C ILE A 22 24.83 -17.84 5.14
N ALA A 23 26.16 -17.98 5.17
CA ALA A 23 26.94 -18.37 4.00
C ALA A 23 26.60 -19.79 3.49
N GLU A 24 26.29 -20.73 4.38
CA GLU A 24 25.86 -22.08 4.00
C GLU A 24 24.44 -22.10 3.40
N ARG A 25 23.54 -21.25 3.91
CA ARG A 25 22.14 -21.17 3.46
C ARG A 25 21.96 -20.40 2.17
N PHE A 26 22.83 -19.44 1.90
CA PHE A 26 22.76 -18.55 0.74
C PHE A 26 24.11 -18.58 0.00
N PRO A 27 24.41 -19.66 -0.74
CA PRO A 27 25.62 -19.71 -1.56
C PRO A 27 25.58 -18.57 -2.56
N LEU A 28 26.66 -17.78 -2.61
CA LEU A 28 26.79 -16.57 -3.45
C LEU A 28 26.50 -16.85 -4.92
N GLU A 29 26.79 -18.06 -5.40
CA GLU A 29 26.48 -18.53 -6.77
C GLU A 29 24.97 -18.52 -7.09
N LYS A 30 24.10 -18.68 -6.08
CA LYS A 30 22.64 -18.55 -6.26
C LYS A 30 22.18 -17.10 -6.27
N LEU A 31 22.93 -16.16 -5.68
CA LEU A 31 22.61 -14.74 -5.77
C LEU A 31 22.88 -14.20 -7.18
N ASP A 32 23.97 -14.63 -7.82
CA ASP A 32 24.26 -14.27 -9.21
C ASP A 32 23.20 -14.84 -10.17
N GLN A 33 22.75 -16.09 -9.97
CA GLN A 33 21.63 -16.64 -10.74
C GLN A 33 20.32 -15.87 -10.53
N VAL A 34 20.02 -15.42 -9.31
CA VAL A 34 18.85 -14.57 -9.05
C VAL A 34 19.02 -13.20 -9.71
N PHE A 35 20.22 -12.63 -9.69
CA PHE A 35 20.51 -11.33 -10.30
C PHE A 35 20.41 -11.39 -11.83
N ASP A 36 20.99 -12.42 -12.46
CA ASP A 36 20.88 -12.66 -13.90
C ASP A 36 19.44 -12.92 -14.32
N MET A 37 18.66 -13.67 -13.53
CA MET A 37 17.23 -13.90 -13.79
C MET A 37 16.40 -12.60 -13.67
N VAL A 38 16.78 -11.68 -12.79
CA VAL A 38 16.15 -10.36 -12.65
C VAL A 38 16.55 -9.42 -13.79
N CYS A 39 17.78 -9.50 -14.29
CA CYS A 39 18.29 -8.64 -15.36
C CYS A 39 17.89 -9.08 -16.77
N GLN A 40 17.52 -10.35 -16.99
CA GLN A 40 17.12 -10.88 -18.30
C GLN A 40 15.63 -10.70 -18.63
N HIS A 41 14.84 -10.18 -17.71
CA HIS A 41 13.49 -9.71 -18.02
C HIS A 41 13.54 -8.20 -18.23
N PRO A 42 13.00 -7.67 -19.36
CA PRO A 42 12.73 -6.24 -19.41
C PRO A 42 11.91 -5.91 -18.15
N PRO A 43 12.17 -4.79 -17.46
CA PRO A 43 11.42 -4.45 -16.27
C PRO A 43 9.95 -4.58 -16.66
N VAL A 44 9.26 -5.57 -16.09
CA VAL A 44 7.80 -5.62 -16.16
C VAL A 44 7.45 -4.26 -15.63
N ALA A 45 6.96 -3.37 -16.50
CA ALA A 45 6.50 -2.07 -16.07
C ALA A 45 5.60 -2.39 -14.89
N CYS A 46 6.02 -2.03 -13.68
CA CYS A 46 5.14 -2.03 -12.56
C CYS A 46 4.07 -1.05 -13.01
N ASN A 47 2.97 -1.58 -13.55
CA ASN A 47 1.72 -0.88 -13.68
C ASN A 47 1.28 -0.68 -12.23
N THR A 48 1.99 0.17 -11.49
CA THR A 48 1.45 0.82 -10.31
C THR A 48 0.16 1.42 -10.82
N PRO A 49 -1.01 0.90 -10.41
CA PRO A 49 -2.26 1.48 -10.85
C PRO A 49 -2.17 2.96 -10.53
N GLU A 50 -2.48 3.81 -11.52
CA GLU A 50 -2.51 5.25 -11.27
C GLU A 50 -3.33 5.51 -10.01
N PRO A 51 -2.85 6.38 -9.11
CA PRO A 51 -3.57 6.68 -7.90
C PRO A 51 -4.97 7.21 -8.26
N ASP A 52 -6.00 6.60 -7.68
CA ASP A 52 -7.39 6.98 -7.94
C ASP A 52 -7.61 8.44 -7.51
N PRO A 53 -8.03 9.34 -8.42
CA PRO A 53 -8.18 10.74 -8.09
C PRO A 53 -9.23 10.95 -6.99
N LEU A 54 -8.91 11.84 -6.06
CA LEU A 54 -9.76 12.20 -4.93
C LEU A 54 -10.54 13.48 -5.25
N TYR A 55 -11.82 13.47 -4.90
CA TYR A 55 -12.73 14.58 -5.11
C TYR A 55 -13.48 14.94 -3.84
N ASP A 56 -13.91 16.20 -3.73
CA ASP A 56 -14.65 16.69 -2.58
C ASP A 56 -16.14 16.28 -2.61
N ALA A 57 -16.85 16.67 -1.55
CA ALA A 57 -18.27 16.40 -1.40
C ALA A 57 -19.12 17.07 -2.49
N SER A 58 -18.74 18.27 -2.94
CA SER A 58 -19.48 19.02 -3.96
C SER A 58 -19.43 18.29 -5.30
N TYR A 59 -18.25 17.89 -5.74
CA TYR A 59 -18.08 17.09 -6.94
C TYR A 59 -18.79 15.74 -6.83
N ALA A 60 -18.69 15.05 -5.69
CA ALA A 60 -19.36 13.77 -5.49
C ALA A 60 -20.89 13.90 -5.58
N ALA A 61 -21.48 14.94 -4.98
CA ALA A 61 -22.92 15.22 -5.00
C ALA A 61 -23.41 15.47 -6.43
N ASP A 62 -22.75 16.37 -7.15
CA ASP A 62 -23.07 16.70 -8.54
C ASP A 62 -22.92 15.48 -9.45
N ARG A 63 -21.85 14.71 -9.25
CA ARG A 63 -21.55 13.56 -10.10
C ARG A 63 -22.55 12.42 -9.92
N ILE A 64 -22.95 12.14 -8.68
CA ILE A 64 -23.97 11.12 -8.37
C ILE A 64 -25.37 11.62 -8.75
N GLY A 65 -25.60 12.94 -8.75
CA GLY A 65 -26.90 13.56 -8.99
C GLY A 65 -27.78 13.60 -7.73
N VAL A 66 -27.17 13.86 -6.56
CA VAL A 66 -27.85 13.91 -5.26
C VAL A 66 -27.55 15.20 -4.52
N VAL A 67 -28.45 15.60 -3.62
CA VAL A 67 -28.23 16.74 -2.72
C VAL A 67 -27.28 16.39 -1.57
N ASP A 68 -26.61 17.40 -1.00
CA ASP A 68 -25.67 17.25 0.12
C ASP A 68 -26.23 16.44 1.30
N ARG A 69 -27.51 16.63 1.61
CA ARG A 69 -28.20 15.89 2.68
C ARG A 69 -28.23 14.39 2.39
N THR A 70 -28.44 14.01 1.13
CA THR A 70 -28.42 12.62 0.69
C THR A 70 -27.00 12.09 0.69
N LEU A 71 -26.02 12.88 0.25
CA LEU A 71 -24.61 12.51 0.32
C LEU A 71 -24.18 12.22 1.78
N TYR A 72 -24.58 13.05 2.73
CA TYR A 72 -24.32 12.83 4.17
C TYR A 72 -24.92 11.50 4.68
N ARG A 73 -26.13 11.16 4.23
CA ARG A 73 -26.75 9.86 4.56
C ARG A 73 -26.01 8.69 3.92
N LEU A 74 -25.50 8.85 2.70
CA LEU A 74 -24.71 7.83 2.01
C LEU A 74 -23.40 7.56 2.75
N THR A 75 -22.71 8.61 3.18
CA THR A 75 -21.49 8.46 3.98
C THR A 75 -21.78 7.86 5.36
N GLY A 76 -22.83 8.33 6.04
CA GLY A 76 -23.21 7.82 7.37
C GLY A 76 -23.68 6.35 7.36
N LYS A 77 -24.20 5.87 6.23
CA LYS A 77 -24.58 4.46 6.03
C LYS A 77 -23.46 3.60 5.45
N GLY A 78 -22.27 4.15 5.22
CA GLY A 78 -21.14 3.44 4.60
C GLY A 78 -21.37 3.06 3.12
N LYS A 79 -22.32 3.71 2.43
CA LYS A 79 -22.59 3.48 1.00
C LYS A 79 -21.67 4.27 0.08
N LEU A 80 -21.11 5.35 0.58
CA LEU A 80 -20.03 6.11 -0.06
C LEU A 80 -18.92 6.29 1.00
N PRO A 81 -17.83 5.51 0.95
CA PRO A 81 -16.77 5.60 1.93
C PRO A 81 -16.00 6.92 1.77
N ILE A 82 -15.65 7.53 2.91
CA ILE A 82 -14.73 8.67 2.94
C ILE A 82 -13.32 8.08 2.91
N ASP A 83 -12.53 8.45 1.92
CA ASP A 83 -11.15 7.96 1.78
C ASP A 83 -10.23 8.68 2.76
N SER A 84 -10.32 10.02 2.78
CA SER A 84 -9.48 10.88 3.59
C SER A 84 -10.18 12.20 3.88
N TYR A 85 -9.58 12.98 4.78
CA TYR A 85 -10.01 14.34 5.07
C TYR A 85 -8.93 15.30 4.58
N GLY A 86 -9.31 16.23 3.70
CA GLY A 86 -8.47 17.33 3.26
C GLY A 86 -8.45 18.48 4.26
N ASP A 87 -7.90 19.61 3.82
CA ASP A 87 -7.80 20.80 4.64
C ASP A 87 -9.16 21.24 5.18
N LYS A 88 -9.17 21.68 6.44
CA LYS A 88 -10.37 22.12 7.19
C LYS A 88 -11.44 21.02 7.39
N GLY A 89 -11.06 19.74 7.26
CA GLY A 89 -11.98 18.62 7.46
C GLY A 89 -12.88 18.33 6.26
N THR A 90 -12.50 18.80 5.07
CA THR A 90 -13.22 18.49 3.83
C THR A 90 -13.15 16.98 3.55
N ARG A 91 -14.30 16.34 3.35
CA ARG A 91 -14.36 14.90 3.04
C ARG A 91 -13.92 14.67 1.59
N LEU A 92 -12.97 13.76 1.39
CA LEU A 92 -12.48 13.36 0.08
C LEU A 92 -12.92 11.93 -0.23
N PHE A 93 -13.30 11.73 -1.49
CA PHE A 93 -13.88 10.50 -2.02
C PHE A 93 -13.10 10.06 -3.26
N ARG A 94 -12.85 8.76 -3.38
CA ARG A 94 -12.26 8.17 -4.59
C ARG A 94 -13.22 8.26 -5.76
N HIS A 95 -12.69 8.52 -6.95
CA HIS A 95 -13.49 8.55 -8.17
C HIS A 95 -14.21 7.22 -8.41
N SER A 96 -13.54 6.10 -8.18
CA SER A 96 -14.14 4.77 -8.34
C SER A 96 -15.34 4.52 -7.42
N ASP A 97 -15.30 5.06 -6.19
CA ASP A 97 -16.40 4.97 -5.23
C ASP A 97 -17.57 5.88 -5.61
N ILE A 98 -17.29 7.08 -6.12
CA ILE A 98 -18.31 8.00 -6.65
C ILE A 98 -19.05 7.34 -7.83
N GLU A 99 -18.34 6.77 -8.80
CA GLU A 99 -18.96 6.10 -9.95
C GLU A 99 -19.72 4.84 -9.56
N ARG A 100 -19.26 4.11 -8.53
CA ARG A 100 -20.00 2.97 -7.97
C ARG A 100 -21.32 3.43 -7.36
N CYS A 101 -21.28 4.51 -6.58
CA CYS A 101 -22.47 5.08 -5.94
C CYS A 101 -23.45 5.64 -6.97
N ARG A 102 -22.95 6.31 -8.02
CA ARG A 102 -23.73 6.81 -9.15
C ARG A 102 -24.46 5.70 -9.88
N ARG A 103 -23.78 4.59 -10.22
CA ARG A 103 -24.41 3.44 -10.88
C ARG A 103 -25.49 2.81 -10.01
N TYR A 104 -25.25 2.70 -8.71
CA TYR A 104 -26.24 2.20 -7.75
C TYR A 104 -27.50 3.09 -7.71
N TYR A 105 -27.33 4.42 -7.72
CA TYR A 105 -28.45 5.37 -7.66
C TYR A 105 -29.25 5.47 -8.97
N LEU A 106 -28.57 5.31 -10.12
CA LEU A 106 -29.20 5.31 -11.44
C LEU A 106 -29.88 3.96 -11.79
N GLY A 107 -29.81 2.95 -10.91
CA GLY A 107 -30.37 1.62 -11.18
C GLY A 107 -29.62 0.86 -12.29
N LEU A 108 -28.37 1.24 -12.57
CA LEU A 108 -27.54 0.66 -13.64
C LEU A 108 -26.71 -0.54 -13.19
N GLN A 109 -26.80 -0.96 -11.92
CA GLN A 109 -26.25 -2.22 -11.43
C GLN A 109 -27.23 -2.95 -10.50
N PRO A 110 -27.28 -4.30 -10.55
CA PRO A 110 -27.93 -5.14 -9.55
C PRO A 110 -27.16 -5.15 -8.21
#